data_AF-A0A8T0ELP1-F1
#
_entry.id   AF-A0A8T0ELP1-F1
#
_cell.length_a   1.000
_cell.length_b   1.000
_cell.length_c   1.000
_cell.angle_alpha   90.00
_cell.angle_beta   90.00
_cell.angle_gamma   90.00
#
_symmetry.space_group_name_H-M   'P 1'
#
loop_
_entity.id
_entity.type
_entity.pdbx_description
1 polymer ?
#
loop_
_entity_poly.entity_id
_entity_poly.type
_entity_poly.pdbx_seq_one_letter_code
_entity_poly.pdbx_strand_id
1 'polypeptide(L)'
;METSKSEPKKEEMEENKRKEPKKIQIEEEEQFVKLFDEVLQQNRGSLSDEAIADGVDIAIQNFRIAISGACTKEKYDKPKMLCGFFHRYTSLFATVTRSKFFIALQKSEELKYCFHRPTVKLVDIGSGPGSCLVGLFSALESCDETFNKEFGSLQYKSLEVTAVDYNEDWKNYFVDIVKKLMKGNFGNASKLFSKKHIKCDFAPFDLLNRSNSKLKNEFTKILNEADIILMKGFLSILENNDYRHKTVENIATAMKPGSLLVIIESPTYEVYFQKEGLRLVFTTRKFLSASSESFNLNETSADSLQHSTSQNTNLTSLDSNMTTSFSSNPEDQGFISQNLGSESLTSDTELQASDSESDHVWQNYNPDREPDIIDKIYLSVPEVKKYGKGFSSNGSNQQLFVLVKK
;
A
#
# COMPACT_ATOMS: atom_id res chain seq x y z
N MET A 1 -41.02 -25.65 -39.83
CA MET A 1 -40.73 -24.75 -38.70
C MET A 1 -40.30 -25.62 -37.54
N GLU A 2 -39.00 -25.90 -37.43
CA GLU A 2 -38.44 -26.55 -36.25
C GLU A 2 -38.13 -25.46 -35.23
N THR A 3 -38.85 -25.50 -34.12
CA THR A 3 -38.63 -24.62 -32.98
C THR A 3 -37.43 -25.13 -32.19
N SER A 4 -36.35 -24.36 -32.23
CA SER A 4 -35.16 -24.57 -31.42
C SER A 4 -35.52 -24.49 -29.94
N LYS A 5 -35.50 -25.64 -29.24
CA LYS A 5 -35.49 -25.68 -27.78
C LYS A 5 -34.13 -25.17 -27.30
N SER A 6 -34.10 -23.93 -26.83
CA SER A 6 -32.92 -23.30 -26.21
C SER A 6 -32.50 -24.04 -24.93
N GLU A 7 -31.20 -23.98 -24.61
CA GLU A 7 -30.51 -24.69 -23.51
C GLU A 7 -30.53 -23.89 -22.18
N PRO A 8 -31.53 -24.04 -21.27
CA PRO A 8 -31.50 -23.40 -19.96
C PRO A 8 -30.42 -23.97 -19.01
N LYS A 9 -29.88 -25.16 -19.30
CA LYS A 9 -28.90 -25.84 -18.44
C LYS A 9 -27.49 -25.23 -18.47
N LYS A 10 -27.16 -24.43 -19.49
CA LYS A 10 -25.81 -23.87 -19.65
C LYS A 10 -25.62 -22.58 -18.85
N GLU A 11 -26.65 -21.73 -18.83
CA GLU A 11 -26.65 -20.47 -18.05
C GLU A 11 -26.65 -20.74 -16.54
N GLU A 12 -27.45 -21.68 -16.05
CA GLU A 12 -27.49 -22.04 -14.62
C GLU A 12 -26.17 -22.65 -14.13
N MET A 13 -25.48 -23.39 -15.00
CA MET A 13 -24.18 -23.99 -14.70
C MET A 13 -23.04 -22.95 -14.73
N GLU A 14 -23.10 -21.94 -15.60
CA GLU A 14 -22.16 -20.81 -15.59
C GLU A 14 -22.39 -19.88 -14.39
N GLU A 15 -23.64 -19.65 -13.98
CA GLU A 15 -23.94 -18.82 -12.82
C GLU A 15 -23.45 -19.46 -11.51
N ASN A 16 -23.61 -20.78 -11.36
CA ASN A 16 -23.09 -21.53 -10.22
C ASN A 16 -21.55 -21.50 -10.16
N LYS A 17 -20.86 -21.61 -11.31
CA LYS A 17 -19.38 -21.46 -11.38
C LYS A 17 -18.89 -20.06 -10.99
N ARG A 18 -19.71 -19.02 -11.16
CA ARG A 18 -19.35 -17.63 -10.77
C ARG A 18 -19.61 -17.33 -9.29
N LYS A 19 -20.51 -18.06 -8.62
CA LYS A 19 -20.87 -17.85 -7.20
C LYS A 19 -19.88 -18.50 -6.22
N GLU A 20 -19.32 -19.66 -6.58
CA GLU A 20 -18.41 -20.43 -5.72
C GLU A 20 -17.10 -19.69 -5.37
N PRO A 21 -16.40 -19.01 -6.30
CA PRO A 21 -15.17 -18.26 -5.97
C PRO A 21 -15.41 -17.10 -5.00
N LYS A 22 -16.57 -16.45 -5.09
CA LYS A 22 -16.95 -15.34 -4.21
C LYS A 22 -17.21 -15.84 -2.78
N LYS A 23 -17.84 -17.00 -2.62
CA LYS A 23 -18.10 -17.60 -1.31
C LYS A 23 -16.79 -17.97 -0.59
N ILE A 24 -15.88 -18.64 -1.29
CA ILE A 24 -14.56 -19.03 -0.75
C ILE A 24 -13.77 -17.79 -0.31
N GLN A 25 -13.83 -16.70 -1.08
CA GLN A 25 -13.18 -15.45 -0.71
C GLN A 25 -13.76 -14.85 0.58
N ILE A 26 -15.09 -14.79 0.71
CA ILE A 26 -15.75 -14.25 1.91
C ILE A 26 -15.38 -15.08 3.14
N GLU A 27 -15.41 -16.40 3.04
CA GLU A 27 -15.05 -17.29 4.14
C GLU A 27 -13.61 -17.05 4.62
N GLU A 28 -12.66 -16.83 3.70
CA GLU A 28 -11.28 -16.52 4.05
C GLU A 28 -11.12 -15.12 4.68
N GLU A 29 -11.86 -14.11 4.19
CA GLU A 29 -11.85 -12.76 4.78
C GLU A 29 -12.38 -12.78 6.23
N GLU A 30 -13.38 -13.61 6.53
CA GLU A 30 -13.88 -13.84 7.89
C GLU A 30 -12.81 -14.46 8.80
N GLN A 31 -11.95 -15.34 8.27
CA GLN A 31 -10.81 -15.88 9.02
C GLN A 31 -9.78 -14.81 9.37
N PHE A 32 -9.54 -13.83 8.48
CA PHE A 32 -8.67 -12.70 8.78
C PHE A 32 -9.22 -11.84 9.90
N VAL A 33 -10.51 -11.49 9.85
CA VAL A 33 -11.16 -10.75 10.94
C VAL A 33 -10.99 -11.51 12.25
N LYS A 34 -11.34 -12.80 12.28
CA LYS A 34 -11.23 -13.63 13.48
C LYS A 34 -9.81 -13.64 14.05
N LEU A 35 -8.80 -13.83 13.20
CA LEU A 35 -7.39 -13.82 13.61
C LEU A 35 -7.02 -12.49 14.27
N PHE A 36 -7.29 -11.37 13.60
CA PHE A 36 -6.88 -10.07 14.09
C PHE A 36 -7.69 -9.65 15.32
N ASP A 37 -8.98 -9.94 15.39
CA ASP A 37 -9.75 -9.69 16.61
C ASP A 37 -9.15 -10.43 17.82
N GLU A 38 -8.85 -11.72 17.69
CA GLU A 38 -8.25 -12.46 18.80
C GLU A 38 -6.86 -11.91 19.21
N VAL A 39 -6.05 -11.42 18.27
CA VAL A 39 -4.76 -10.78 18.57
C VAL A 39 -4.97 -9.44 19.27
N LEU A 40 -5.96 -8.66 18.81
CA LEU A 40 -6.33 -7.39 19.40
C LEU A 40 -6.78 -7.59 20.85
N GLN A 41 -7.66 -8.57 21.12
CA GLN A 41 -8.11 -8.87 22.49
C GLN A 41 -6.94 -9.26 23.41
N GLN A 42 -5.91 -9.93 22.87
CA GLN A 42 -4.71 -10.28 23.63
C GLN A 42 -3.80 -9.07 23.92
N ASN A 43 -3.71 -8.12 22.99
CA ASN A 43 -2.76 -7.01 23.05
C ASN A 43 -3.36 -5.67 23.54
N ARG A 44 -4.69 -5.54 23.62
CA ARG A 44 -5.37 -4.30 24.05
C ARG A 44 -5.15 -3.93 25.52
N GLY A 45 -4.60 -4.83 26.33
CA GLY A 45 -4.42 -4.61 27.77
C GLY A 45 -5.75 -4.29 28.45
N SER A 46 -5.80 -3.16 29.17
CA SER A 46 -7.00 -2.71 29.90
C SER A 46 -7.87 -1.71 29.11
N LEU A 47 -7.62 -1.51 27.81
CA LEU A 47 -8.39 -0.57 27.01
C LEU A 47 -9.83 -1.06 26.84
N SER A 48 -10.82 -0.16 26.96
CA SER A 48 -12.23 -0.44 26.66
C SER A 48 -12.50 -0.40 25.16
N ASP A 49 -13.67 -0.87 24.74
CA ASP A 49 -14.06 -0.84 23.32
C ASP A 49 -14.22 0.60 22.82
N GLU A 50 -14.68 1.52 23.67
CA GLU A 50 -14.76 2.95 23.38
C GLU A 50 -13.37 3.55 23.14
N ALA A 51 -12.37 3.18 23.96
CA ALA A 51 -11.01 3.67 23.77
C ALA A 51 -10.38 3.16 22.46
N ILE A 52 -10.72 1.95 22.03
CA ILE A 52 -10.31 1.41 20.73
C ILE A 52 -11.03 2.15 19.60
N ALA A 53 -12.33 2.41 19.73
CA ALA A 53 -13.10 3.18 18.75
C ALA A 53 -12.54 4.60 18.57
N ASP A 54 -12.22 5.29 19.67
CA ASP A 54 -11.54 6.59 19.63
C ASP A 54 -10.21 6.51 18.88
N GLY A 55 -9.43 5.44 19.12
CA GLY A 55 -8.19 5.18 18.40
C GLY A 55 -8.41 4.97 16.90
N VAL A 56 -9.48 4.27 16.51
CA VAL A 56 -9.87 4.08 15.10
C VAL A 56 -10.16 5.44 14.45
N ASP A 57 -10.93 6.29 15.12
CA ASP A 57 -11.29 7.60 14.59
C ASP A 57 -10.07 8.49 14.39
N ILE A 58 -9.14 8.51 15.34
CA ILE A 58 -7.88 9.27 15.19
C ILE A 58 -7.02 8.69 14.06
N ALA A 59 -6.92 7.36 13.94
CA ALA A 59 -6.20 6.74 12.83
C ALA A 59 -6.79 7.13 11.47
N ILE A 60 -8.13 7.14 11.34
CA ILE A 60 -8.82 7.61 10.12
C ILE A 60 -8.51 9.08 9.84
N GLN A 61 -8.57 9.94 10.86
CA GLN A 61 -8.24 11.36 10.73
C GLN A 61 -6.81 11.59 10.25
N ASN A 62 -5.84 10.82 10.79
CA ASN A 62 -4.44 10.91 10.37
C ASN A 62 -4.28 10.69 8.85
N PHE A 63 -4.94 9.68 8.28
CA PHE A 63 -4.89 9.41 6.84
C PHE A 63 -5.69 10.41 6.00
N ARG A 64 -6.73 11.04 6.56
CA ARG A 64 -7.55 12.05 5.86
C ARG A 64 -6.84 13.39 5.75
N ILE A 65 -6.16 13.82 6.82
CA ILE A 65 -5.50 15.13 6.86
C ILE A 65 -4.25 15.12 5.98
N ALA A 66 -3.40 14.11 6.13
CA ALA A 66 -2.19 13.95 5.33
C ALA A 66 -1.77 12.49 5.29
N ILE A 67 -1.84 11.87 4.11
CA ILE A 67 -1.32 10.51 3.89
C ILE A 67 0.19 10.46 4.19
N SER A 68 0.89 11.51 3.75
CA SER A 68 2.29 11.76 4.06
C SER A 68 2.49 11.90 5.57
N GLY A 69 3.31 11.01 6.14
CA GLY A 69 3.50 10.94 7.60
C GLY A 69 2.25 10.47 8.37
N ALA A 70 1.26 9.85 7.73
CA ALA A 70 0.08 9.32 8.44
C ALA A 70 0.43 8.21 9.44
N CYS A 71 1.61 7.60 9.29
CA CYS A 71 2.13 6.46 10.05
C CYS A 71 3.44 6.78 10.79
N THR A 72 3.69 8.02 11.21
CA THR A 72 4.90 8.33 12.00
C THR A 72 4.79 7.81 13.43
N LYS A 73 5.94 7.63 14.10
CA LYS A 73 6.01 7.01 15.44
C LYS A 73 5.17 7.78 16.44
N GLU A 74 5.27 9.10 16.37
CA GLU A 74 4.64 10.05 17.30
C GLU A 74 3.12 9.99 17.24
N LYS A 75 2.55 9.48 16.13
CA LYS A 75 1.09 9.32 15.97
C LYS A 75 0.58 8.00 16.54
N TYR A 76 1.45 7.02 16.77
CA TYR A 76 1.09 5.68 17.27
C TYR A 76 1.98 5.23 18.44
N ASP A 77 2.39 6.18 19.27
CA ASP A 77 3.17 5.95 20.50
C ASP A 77 2.30 5.50 21.69
N LYS A 78 0.97 5.58 21.54
CA LYS A 78 -0.01 5.24 22.58
C LYS A 78 -0.70 3.92 22.27
N PRO A 79 -0.93 3.04 23.27
CA PRO A 79 -1.62 1.77 23.08
C PRO A 79 -2.97 1.87 22.37
N LYS A 80 -3.78 2.89 22.70
CA LYS A 80 -5.09 3.10 22.03
C LYS A 80 -4.95 3.40 20.55
N MET A 81 -3.90 4.12 20.15
CA MET A 81 -3.63 4.47 18.76
C MET A 81 -3.21 3.23 17.96
N LEU A 82 -2.31 2.43 18.53
CA LEU A 82 -1.90 1.15 17.97
C LEU A 82 -3.09 0.19 17.81
N CYS A 83 -3.89 0.02 18.87
CA CYS A 83 -5.08 -0.83 18.84
C CYS A 83 -6.11 -0.34 17.81
N GLY A 84 -6.35 0.97 17.73
CA GLY A 84 -7.26 1.55 16.76
C GLY A 84 -6.81 1.33 15.32
N PHE A 85 -5.53 1.59 15.02
CA PHE A 85 -4.94 1.28 13.70
C PHE A 85 -5.03 -0.20 13.38
N PHE A 86 -4.64 -1.05 14.33
CA PHE A 86 -4.63 -2.50 14.18
C PHE A 86 -6.04 -3.03 13.89
N HIS A 87 -7.03 -2.63 14.69
CA HIS A 87 -8.42 -2.99 14.49
C HIS A 87 -8.93 -2.57 13.11
N ARG A 88 -8.58 -1.35 12.69
CA ARG A 88 -9.09 -0.76 11.45
C ARG A 88 -8.51 -1.37 10.18
N TYR A 89 -7.20 -1.54 10.12
CA TYR A 89 -6.50 -1.71 8.83
C TYR A 89 -5.99 -3.12 8.56
N THR A 90 -5.81 -3.97 9.58
CA THR A 90 -5.12 -5.26 9.45
C THR A 90 -5.85 -6.25 8.54
N SER A 91 -7.14 -6.48 8.77
CA SER A 91 -7.97 -7.36 7.94
C SER A 91 -8.05 -6.87 6.49
N LEU A 92 -8.28 -5.56 6.30
CA LEU A 92 -8.29 -4.92 4.98
C LEU A 92 -6.96 -5.12 4.24
N PHE A 93 -5.83 -4.95 4.92
CA PHE A 93 -4.51 -5.10 4.32
C PHE A 93 -4.22 -6.54 3.94
N ALA A 94 -4.61 -7.51 4.78
CA ALA A 94 -4.51 -8.93 4.45
C ALA A 94 -5.36 -9.28 3.22
N THR A 95 -6.61 -8.82 3.17
CA THR A 95 -7.52 -9.06 2.03
C THR A 95 -6.99 -8.51 0.71
N VAL A 96 -6.54 -7.25 0.70
CA VAL A 96 -5.96 -6.62 -0.50
C VAL A 96 -4.70 -7.38 -0.93
N THR A 97 -3.81 -7.67 0.01
CA THR A 97 -2.55 -8.38 -0.29
C THR A 97 -2.82 -9.76 -0.86
N ARG A 98 -3.71 -10.53 -0.24
CA ARG A 98 -4.13 -11.86 -0.72
C ARG A 98 -4.61 -11.78 -2.17
N SER A 99 -5.54 -10.88 -2.45
CA SER A 99 -6.16 -10.77 -3.77
C SER A 99 -5.13 -10.45 -4.86
N LYS A 100 -4.20 -9.52 -4.57
CA LYS A 100 -3.18 -9.12 -5.54
C LYS A 100 -2.13 -10.21 -5.74
N PHE A 101 -1.67 -10.85 -4.67
CA PHE A 101 -0.71 -11.94 -4.77
C PHE A 101 -1.30 -13.19 -5.43
N PHE A 102 -2.57 -13.51 -5.18
CA PHE A 102 -3.21 -14.63 -5.85
C PHE A 102 -3.19 -14.46 -7.38
N ILE A 103 -3.52 -13.27 -7.88
CA ILE A 103 -3.43 -12.96 -9.32
C ILE A 103 -1.98 -12.97 -9.80
N ALA A 104 -1.05 -12.40 -9.03
CA ALA A 104 0.36 -12.33 -9.41
C ALA A 104 1.00 -13.72 -9.48
N LEU A 105 0.73 -14.60 -8.52
CA LEU A 105 1.19 -15.98 -8.51
C LEU A 105 0.61 -16.79 -9.66
N GLN A 106 -0.58 -16.43 -10.17
CA GLN A 106 -1.12 -17.07 -11.37
C GLN A 106 -0.39 -16.66 -12.65
N LYS A 107 -0.01 -15.39 -12.76
CA LYS A 107 0.34 -14.75 -14.04
C LYS A 107 1.80 -14.33 -14.19
N SER A 108 2.56 -14.20 -13.09
CA SER A 108 3.96 -13.79 -13.12
C SER A 108 4.87 -15.03 -13.04
N GLU A 109 5.55 -15.33 -14.14
CA GLU A 109 6.52 -16.43 -14.18
C GLU A 109 7.71 -16.18 -13.26
N GLU A 110 8.23 -14.93 -13.20
CA GLU A 110 9.33 -14.59 -12.30
C GLU A 110 8.97 -14.78 -10.83
N LEU A 111 7.76 -14.37 -10.42
CA LEU A 111 7.30 -14.58 -9.05
C LEU A 111 7.12 -16.08 -8.74
N LYS A 112 6.49 -16.84 -9.64
CA LYS A 112 6.36 -18.30 -9.51
C LYS A 112 7.72 -18.98 -9.39
N TYR A 113 8.67 -18.60 -10.25
CA TYR A 113 10.01 -19.17 -10.27
C TYR A 113 10.74 -19.00 -8.94
N CYS A 114 10.54 -17.87 -8.23
CA CYS A 114 11.10 -17.70 -6.88
C CYS A 114 10.60 -18.78 -5.90
N PHE A 115 9.32 -19.16 -6.00
CA PHE A 115 8.72 -20.21 -5.16
C PHE A 115 9.01 -21.65 -5.64
N HIS A 116 9.83 -21.85 -6.68
CA HIS A 116 10.40 -23.15 -7.02
C HIS A 116 11.70 -23.46 -6.25
N ARG A 117 12.26 -22.49 -5.53
CA ARG A 117 13.45 -22.69 -4.70
C ARG A 117 13.08 -23.53 -3.47
N PRO A 118 13.96 -24.44 -2.99
CA PRO A 118 13.68 -25.23 -1.80
C PRO A 118 13.39 -24.38 -0.55
N THR A 119 14.14 -23.28 -0.41
CA THR A 119 13.96 -22.26 0.62
C THR A 119 13.80 -20.91 -0.06
N VAL A 120 12.81 -20.14 0.36
CA VAL A 120 12.59 -18.75 -0.08
C VAL A 120 12.83 -17.82 1.09
N LYS A 121 13.65 -16.78 0.89
CA LYS A 121 13.86 -15.69 1.86
C LYS A 121 13.04 -14.47 1.47
N LEU A 122 12.16 -14.03 2.36
CA LEU A 122 11.29 -12.89 2.17
C LEU A 122 11.53 -11.81 3.23
N VAL A 123 11.60 -10.56 2.80
CA VAL A 123 11.66 -9.39 3.69
C VAL A 123 10.44 -8.52 3.44
N ASP A 124 9.69 -8.15 4.48
CA ASP A 124 8.54 -7.24 4.39
C ASP A 124 8.89 -5.91 5.06
N ILE A 125 9.02 -4.84 4.28
CA ILE A 125 9.45 -3.51 4.74
C ILE A 125 8.22 -2.66 5.06
N GLY A 126 8.21 -2.04 6.25
CA GLY A 126 7.04 -1.36 6.79
C GLY A 126 5.93 -2.35 7.11
N SER A 127 6.32 -3.50 7.68
CA SER A 127 5.42 -4.63 7.90
C SER A 127 4.29 -4.30 8.88
N GLY A 128 4.52 -3.31 9.77
CA GLY A 128 3.69 -3.07 10.94
C GLY A 128 3.47 -4.38 11.70
N PRO A 129 2.22 -4.77 12.01
CA PRO A 129 1.94 -6.05 12.66
C PRO A 129 2.08 -7.29 11.75
N GLY A 130 2.43 -7.14 10.48
CA GLY A 130 2.57 -8.26 9.53
C GLY A 130 1.28 -8.68 8.83
N SER A 131 0.28 -7.80 8.71
CA SER A 131 -0.98 -8.13 8.04
C SER A 131 -0.83 -8.47 6.55
N CYS A 132 0.13 -7.83 5.87
CA CYS A 132 0.46 -8.13 4.48
C CYS A 132 0.92 -9.58 4.33
N LEU A 133 1.74 -10.06 5.27
CA LEU A 133 2.24 -11.43 5.30
C LEU A 133 1.10 -12.44 5.48
N VAL A 134 0.11 -12.16 6.33
CA VAL A 134 -1.09 -13.01 6.47
C VAL A 134 -1.80 -13.18 5.12
N GLY A 135 -2.01 -12.08 4.40
CA GLY A 135 -2.61 -12.10 3.07
C GLY A 135 -1.78 -12.90 2.06
N LEU A 136 -0.45 -12.72 2.08
CA LEU A 136 0.48 -13.49 1.24
C LEU A 136 0.43 -15.00 1.56
N PHE A 137 0.48 -15.40 2.83
CA PHE A 137 0.42 -16.80 3.23
C PHE A 137 -0.88 -17.46 2.76
N SER A 138 -2.00 -16.75 2.92
CA SER A 138 -3.30 -17.21 2.40
C SER A 138 -3.29 -17.38 0.87
N ALA A 139 -2.68 -16.45 0.13
CA ALA A 139 -2.56 -16.54 -1.33
C ALA A 139 -1.68 -17.72 -1.75
N LEU A 140 -0.55 -17.94 -1.09
CA LEU A 140 0.37 -19.06 -1.36
C LEU A 140 -0.33 -20.41 -1.17
N GLU A 141 -1.06 -20.58 -0.08
CA GLU A 141 -1.83 -21.80 0.19
C GLU A 141 -2.95 -22.00 -0.85
N SER A 142 -3.69 -20.94 -1.17
CA SER A 142 -4.77 -21.00 -2.16
C SER A 142 -4.25 -21.39 -3.54
N CYS A 143 -3.06 -20.88 -3.89
CA CYS A 143 -2.37 -21.24 -5.13
C CYS A 143 -1.87 -22.68 -5.08
N ASP A 144 -1.26 -23.16 -3.98
CA ASP A 144 -0.74 -24.53 -3.91
C ASP A 144 -1.86 -25.57 -4.12
N GLU A 145 -3.03 -25.39 -3.49
CA GLU A 145 -4.17 -26.31 -3.67
C GLU A 145 -4.74 -26.30 -5.09
N THR A 146 -4.83 -25.14 -5.72
CA THR A 146 -5.44 -24.98 -7.05
C THR A 146 -4.47 -25.37 -8.17
N PHE A 147 -3.20 -24.97 -8.05
CA PHE A 147 -2.16 -25.15 -9.08
C PHE A 147 -1.70 -26.60 -9.20
N ASN A 148 -1.88 -27.41 -8.16
CA ASN A 148 -1.64 -28.85 -8.21
C ASN A 148 -2.31 -29.57 -9.38
N LYS A 149 -3.41 -29.03 -9.92
CA LYS A 149 -4.15 -29.67 -11.00
C LYS A 149 -3.77 -29.20 -12.41
N GLU A 150 -3.33 -27.96 -12.59
CA GLU A 150 -3.16 -27.38 -13.94
C GLU A 150 -1.74 -26.88 -14.26
N PHE A 151 -0.94 -26.50 -13.26
CA PHE A 151 0.32 -25.74 -13.50
C PHE A 151 1.50 -26.17 -12.61
N GLY A 152 1.33 -27.18 -11.76
CA GLY A 152 2.35 -27.67 -10.83
C GLY A 152 2.34 -26.92 -9.49
N SER A 153 2.50 -27.67 -8.40
CA SER A 153 2.57 -27.17 -7.01
C SER A 153 3.65 -26.10 -6.85
N LEU A 154 3.49 -25.17 -5.91
CA LEU A 154 4.60 -24.34 -5.48
C LEU A 154 5.61 -25.23 -4.72
N GLN A 155 6.81 -25.42 -5.30
CA GLN A 155 7.73 -26.48 -4.88
C GLN A 155 8.56 -26.15 -3.62
N TYR A 156 8.54 -24.90 -3.14
CA TYR A 156 9.27 -24.53 -1.94
C TYR A 156 8.83 -25.36 -0.73
N LYS A 157 9.80 -25.67 0.13
CA LYS A 157 9.61 -26.43 1.37
C LYS A 157 9.67 -25.54 2.60
N SER A 158 10.53 -24.51 2.54
CA SER A 158 10.74 -23.56 3.64
C SER A 158 10.56 -22.13 3.16
N LEU A 159 9.99 -21.30 4.04
CA LEU A 159 9.86 -19.85 3.87
C LEU A 159 10.45 -19.16 5.10
N GLU A 160 11.48 -18.35 4.89
CA GLU A 160 12.10 -17.53 5.93
C GLU A 160 11.65 -16.08 5.74
N VAL A 161 10.93 -15.53 6.72
CA VAL A 161 10.31 -14.21 6.66
C VAL A 161 10.96 -13.31 7.69
N THR A 162 11.43 -12.14 7.25
CA THR A 162 11.83 -11.05 8.14
C THR A 162 10.87 -9.88 7.97
N ALA A 163 10.03 -9.63 8.98
CA ALA A 163 9.21 -8.43 9.08
C ALA A 163 10.09 -7.27 9.58
N VAL A 164 10.10 -6.16 8.86
CA VAL A 164 10.88 -4.97 9.19
C VAL A 164 9.95 -3.80 9.39
N ASP A 165 10.03 -3.17 10.55
CA ASP A 165 9.33 -1.92 10.86
C ASP A 165 10.16 -1.09 11.83
N TYR A 166 10.03 0.24 11.80
CA TYR A 166 10.76 1.09 12.73
C TYR A 166 10.09 1.13 14.11
N ASN A 167 8.77 0.85 14.18
CA ASN A 167 8.02 0.81 15.42
C ASN A 167 8.08 -0.58 16.06
N GLU A 168 8.90 -0.71 17.11
CA GLU A 168 9.11 -1.97 17.82
C GLU A 168 7.87 -2.51 18.55
N ASP A 169 6.87 -1.66 18.84
CA ASP A 169 5.64 -2.08 19.51
C ASP A 169 4.83 -3.08 18.66
N TRP A 170 5.00 -3.04 17.33
CA TRP A 170 4.39 -4.02 16.43
C TRP A 170 4.91 -5.44 16.61
N LYS A 171 6.10 -5.61 17.19
CA LYS A 171 6.71 -6.92 17.42
C LYS A 171 5.79 -7.85 18.20
N ASN A 172 5.11 -7.35 19.23
CA ASN A 172 4.22 -8.16 20.06
C ASN A 172 3.03 -8.68 19.25
N TYR A 173 2.37 -7.78 18.50
CA TYR A 173 1.28 -8.15 17.59
C TYR A 173 1.72 -9.17 16.54
N PHE A 174 2.87 -8.95 15.89
CA PHE A 174 3.41 -9.85 14.89
C PHE A 174 3.68 -11.25 15.47
N VAL A 175 4.36 -11.32 16.61
CA VAL A 175 4.66 -12.59 17.29
C VAL A 175 3.38 -13.34 17.65
N ASP A 176 2.35 -12.64 18.13
CA ASP A 176 1.08 -13.25 18.49
C ASP A 176 0.28 -13.73 17.26
N ILE A 177 0.31 -12.98 16.15
CA ILE A 177 -0.22 -13.41 14.85
C ILE A 177 0.44 -14.72 14.43
N VAL A 178 1.78 -14.76 14.41
CA VAL A 178 2.54 -15.96 14.00
C VAL A 178 2.21 -17.15 14.91
N LYS A 179 2.20 -16.96 16.24
CA LYS A 179 1.84 -18.03 17.19
C LYS A 179 0.43 -18.57 16.95
N LYS A 180 -0.54 -17.70 16.64
CA LYS A 180 -1.92 -18.10 16.34
C LYS A 180 -2.02 -18.86 15.03
N LEU A 181 -1.34 -18.39 13.98
CA LEU A 181 -1.27 -19.12 12.70
C LEU A 181 -0.66 -20.51 12.86
N MET A 182 0.41 -20.65 13.66
CA MET A 182 1.03 -21.95 13.96
C MET A 182 0.11 -22.90 14.74
N LYS A 183 -0.75 -22.38 15.62
CA LYS A 183 -1.75 -23.18 16.35
C LYS A 183 -2.89 -23.67 15.46
N GLY A 184 -3.08 -23.05 14.29
CA GLY A 184 -4.14 -23.38 13.36
C GLY A 184 -5.44 -22.60 13.61
N ASN A 185 -6.45 -22.86 12.75
CA ASN A 185 -7.83 -22.36 12.84
C ASN A 185 -8.10 -20.93 12.32
N PHE A 186 -7.21 -20.39 11.48
CA PHE A 186 -7.40 -19.11 10.79
C PHE A 186 -7.17 -19.26 9.28
N GLY A 187 -8.03 -20.05 8.64
CA GLY A 187 -8.10 -20.17 7.18
C GLY A 187 -6.82 -20.70 6.52
N ASN A 188 -6.62 -20.26 5.28
CA ASN A 188 -5.54 -20.76 4.42
C ASN A 188 -4.15 -20.34 4.94
N ALA A 189 -4.02 -19.17 5.54
CA ALA A 189 -2.75 -18.77 6.16
C ALA A 189 -2.30 -19.79 7.22
N SER A 190 -3.21 -20.27 8.09
CA SER A 190 -2.90 -21.30 9.10
C SER A 190 -2.56 -22.65 8.48
N LYS A 191 -3.28 -23.06 7.42
CA LYS A 191 -3.01 -24.33 6.72
C LYS A 191 -1.62 -24.33 6.10
N LEU A 192 -1.13 -23.18 5.64
CA LEU A 192 0.23 -23.10 5.10
C LEU A 192 1.28 -23.46 6.16
N PHE A 193 1.12 -22.97 7.40
CA PHE A 193 2.03 -23.28 8.51
C PHE A 193 2.04 -24.76 8.90
N SER A 194 0.97 -25.51 8.65
CA SER A 194 0.95 -26.96 8.91
C SER A 194 1.58 -27.78 7.77
N LYS A 195 1.66 -27.21 6.55
CA LYS A 195 2.19 -27.87 5.35
C LYS A 195 3.65 -27.54 5.05
N LYS A 196 4.10 -26.32 5.40
CA LYS A 196 5.43 -25.79 5.05
C LYS A 196 6.20 -25.38 6.30
N HIS A 197 7.52 -25.41 6.22
CA HIS A 197 8.36 -24.88 7.30
C HIS A 197 8.47 -23.35 7.18
N ILE A 198 7.71 -22.61 7.99
CA ILE A 198 7.72 -21.14 7.96
C ILE A 198 8.41 -20.62 9.21
N LYS A 199 9.51 -19.89 9.02
CA LYS A 199 10.21 -19.17 10.09
C LYS A 199 9.93 -17.68 9.92
N CYS A 200 9.51 -17.03 11.00
CA CYS A 200 9.22 -15.59 11.02
C CYS A 200 10.06 -14.89 12.08
N ASP A 201 10.79 -13.87 11.68
CA ASP A 201 11.56 -12.99 12.55
C ASP A 201 11.06 -11.54 12.38
N PHE A 202 11.21 -10.72 13.44
CA PHE A 202 10.88 -9.29 13.40
C PHE A 202 12.13 -8.48 13.73
N ALA A 203 12.50 -7.57 12.83
CA ALA A 203 13.69 -6.73 12.93
C ALA A 203 13.26 -5.25 13.05
N PRO A 204 13.36 -4.64 14.25
CA PRO A 204 13.08 -3.21 14.40
C PRO A 204 14.18 -2.40 13.69
N PHE A 205 13.81 -1.69 12.63
CA PHE A 205 14.77 -0.92 11.84
C PHE A 205 14.11 0.32 11.21
N ASP A 206 14.73 1.47 11.43
CA ASP A 206 14.33 2.72 10.79
C ASP A 206 15.09 2.92 9.47
N LEU A 207 14.38 2.71 8.36
CA LEU A 207 14.90 2.86 7.01
C LEU A 207 15.31 4.31 6.68
N LEU A 208 14.77 5.29 7.39
CA LEU A 208 15.03 6.71 7.18
C LEU A 208 16.17 7.21 8.06
N ASN A 209 16.52 6.51 9.15
CA ASN A 209 17.60 6.90 10.03
C ASN A 209 18.99 6.60 9.44
N ARG A 210 19.61 7.62 8.88
CA ARG A 210 20.93 7.53 8.21
C ARG A 210 22.14 7.53 9.15
N SER A 211 21.93 7.83 10.43
CA SER A 211 23.04 8.10 11.37
C SER A 211 23.70 6.84 11.93
N ASN A 212 23.04 5.68 11.85
CA ASN A 212 23.54 4.43 12.43
C ASN A 212 24.12 3.49 11.36
N SER A 213 25.43 3.61 11.11
CA SER A 213 26.15 2.81 10.10
C SER A 213 26.09 1.29 10.37
N LYS A 214 26.09 0.86 11.64
CA LYS A 214 26.00 -0.55 12.00
C LYS A 214 24.63 -1.14 11.63
N LEU A 215 23.55 -0.48 12.03
CA LEU A 215 22.20 -0.91 11.68
C LEU A 215 21.99 -0.88 10.17
N LYS A 216 22.54 0.13 9.49
CA LYS A 216 22.51 0.20 8.01
C LYS A 216 23.17 -1.03 7.39
N ASN A 217 24.34 -1.45 7.86
CA ASN A 217 25.02 -2.63 7.33
C ASN A 217 24.23 -3.92 7.57
N GLU A 218 23.61 -4.06 8.73
CA GLU A 218 22.75 -5.22 9.05
C GLU A 218 21.52 -5.27 8.13
N PHE A 219 20.85 -4.14 7.93
CA PHE A 219 19.72 -4.06 7.02
C PHE A 219 20.12 -4.31 5.56
N THR A 220 21.24 -3.75 5.10
CA THR A 220 21.78 -4.04 3.76
C THR A 220 22.05 -5.54 3.59
N LYS A 221 22.57 -6.22 4.63
CA LYS A 221 22.75 -7.68 4.60
C LYS A 221 21.42 -8.41 4.49
N ILE A 222 20.40 -8.03 5.26
CA ILE A 222 19.04 -8.60 5.18
C ILE A 222 18.47 -8.48 3.76
N LEU A 223 18.56 -7.30 3.14
CA LEU A 223 18.09 -7.08 1.77
C LEU A 223 18.91 -7.85 0.73
N ASN A 224 20.23 -7.95 0.92
CA ASN A 224 21.09 -8.67 -0.01
C ASN A 224 20.82 -10.18 -0.01
N GLU A 225 20.43 -10.74 1.12
CA GLU A 225 20.11 -12.17 1.22
C GLU A 225 18.70 -12.52 0.72
N ALA A 226 17.79 -11.54 0.69
CA ALA A 226 16.39 -11.73 0.31
C ALA A 226 16.22 -12.22 -1.15
N ASP A 227 15.29 -13.15 -1.36
CA ASP A 227 14.82 -13.51 -2.70
C ASP A 227 13.65 -12.60 -3.12
N ILE A 228 12.81 -12.23 -2.16
CA ILE A 228 11.65 -11.35 -2.35
C ILE A 228 11.69 -10.26 -1.28
N ILE A 229 11.58 -9.00 -1.69
CA ILE A 229 11.37 -7.86 -0.82
C ILE A 229 9.96 -7.33 -1.10
N LEU A 230 9.10 -7.31 -0.09
CA LEU A 230 7.74 -6.82 -0.14
C LEU A 230 7.65 -5.43 0.49
N MET A 231 6.90 -4.53 -0.15
CA MET A 231 6.52 -3.23 0.37
C MET A 231 5.06 -2.95 0.04
N LYS A 232 4.20 -2.72 1.04
CA LYS A 232 2.81 -2.31 0.82
C LYS A 232 2.54 -0.94 1.44
N GLY A 233 2.09 0.01 0.62
CA GLY A 233 1.74 1.37 1.09
C GLY A 233 2.89 2.14 1.74
N PHE A 234 4.14 1.65 1.65
CA PHE A 234 5.28 2.27 2.29
C PHE A 234 5.63 3.61 1.63
N LEU A 235 5.54 3.71 0.30
CA LEU A 235 5.93 4.92 -0.42
C LEU A 235 4.95 6.08 -0.20
N SER A 236 3.65 5.80 -0.05
CA SER A 236 2.64 6.84 0.23
C SER A 236 2.82 7.51 1.57
N ILE A 237 3.34 6.80 2.57
CA ILE A 237 3.54 7.37 3.91
C ILE A 237 4.81 8.20 4.03
N LEU A 238 5.74 8.13 3.06
CA LEU A 238 6.94 8.96 3.05
C LEU A 238 6.63 10.42 2.76
N GLU A 239 7.44 11.32 3.30
CA GLU A 239 7.10 12.75 3.34
C GLU A 239 7.09 13.43 1.96
N ASN A 240 8.07 13.09 1.12
CA ASN A 240 8.32 13.77 -0.14
C ASN A 240 8.89 12.82 -1.22
N ASN A 241 8.97 13.31 -2.45
CA ASN A 241 9.42 12.53 -3.61
C ASN A 241 10.90 12.12 -3.51
N ASP A 242 11.74 12.97 -2.92
CA ASP A 242 13.16 12.66 -2.70
C ASP A 242 13.36 11.46 -1.79
N TYR A 243 12.61 11.39 -0.69
CA TYR A 243 12.64 10.24 0.22
C TYR A 243 12.11 8.98 -0.45
N ARG A 244 11.07 9.07 -1.28
CA ARG A 244 10.57 7.93 -2.06
C ARG A 244 11.63 7.41 -3.03
N HIS A 245 12.26 8.31 -3.80
CA HIS A 245 13.31 7.95 -4.75
C HIS A 245 14.52 7.32 -4.05
N LYS A 246 15.06 8.00 -3.03
CA LYS A 246 16.23 7.51 -2.27
C LYS A 246 15.95 6.18 -1.57
N THR A 247 14.72 5.97 -1.10
CA THR A 247 14.31 4.68 -0.51
C THR A 247 14.38 3.56 -1.53
N VAL A 248 13.75 3.74 -2.70
CA VAL A 248 13.74 2.72 -3.76
C VAL A 248 15.16 2.46 -4.27
N GLU A 249 15.96 3.51 -4.46
CA GLU A 249 17.38 3.42 -4.83
C GLU A 249 18.21 2.63 -3.83
N ASN A 250 18.10 2.93 -2.53
CA ASN A 250 18.85 2.22 -1.49
C ASN A 250 18.48 0.73 -1.44
N ILE A 251 17.18 0.42 -1.57
CA ILE A 251 16.71 -0.98 -1.61
C ILE A 251 17.26 -1.67 -2.86
N ALA A 252 17.07 -1.07 -4.04
CA ALA A 252 17.53 -1.62 -5.31
C ALA A 252 19.04 -1.83 -5.37
N THR A 253 19.82 -0.98 -4.70
CA THR A 253 21.28 -1.10 -4.60
C THR A 253 21.70 -2.25 -3.69
N ALA A 254 20.97 -2.50 -2.60
CA ALA A 254 21.28 -3.58 -1.66
C ALA A 254 20.86 -4.98 -2.18
N MET A 255 19.84 -5.03 -3.03
CA MET A 255 19.32 -6.26 -3.63
C MET A 255 20.37 -7.05 -4.41
N LYS A 256 20.37 -8.38 -4.23
CA LYS A 256 21.15 -9.29 -5.09
C LYS A 256 20.51 -9.42 -6.48
N PRO A 257 21.28 -9.65 -7.56
CA PRO A 257 20.73 -9.95 -8.88
C PRO A 257 19.75 -11.12 -8.86
N GLY A 258 18.67 -11.01 -9.62
CA GLY A 258 17.59 -12.01 -9.70
C GLY A 258 16.62 -12.01 -8.51
N SER A 259 16.81 -11.17 -7.49
CA SER A 259 15.81 -10.95 -6.44
C SER A 259 14.64 -10.10 -6.96
N LEU A 260 13.48 -10.24 -6.31
CA LEU A 260 12.27 -9.50 -6.65
C LEU A 260 11.99 -8.40 -5.63
N LEU A 261 11.65 -7.22 -6.12
CA LEU A 261 10.98 -6.18 -5.35
C LEU A 261 9.49 -6.21 -5.73
N VAL A 262 8.63 -6.52 -4.76
CA VAL A 262 7.18 -6.60 -4.91
C VAL A 262 6.55 -5.45 -4.16
N ILE A 263 5.85 -4.58 -4.88
CA ILE A 263 5.28 -3.34 -4.31
C ILE A 263 3.78 -3.36 -4.49
N ILE A 264 3.01 -3.14 -3.43
CA ILE A 264 1.56 -2.92 -3.49
C ILE A 264 1.27 -1.45 -3.19
N GLU A 265 0.99 -0.67 -4.24
CA GLU A 265 0.77 0.77 -4.15
C GLU A 265 -0.14 1.36 -5.24
N SER A 266 -0.49 2.64 -5.09
CA SER A 266 -1.07 3.47 -6.13
C SER A 266 -0.19 3.48 -7.40
N PRO A 267 -0.77 3.50 -8.61
CA PRO A 267 -0.02 3.50 -9.86
C PRO A 267 0.84 4.74 -10.05
N THR A 268 0.51 5.83 -9.34
CA THR A 268 1.28 7.08 -9.35
C THR A 268 2.73 6.91 -8.90
N TYR A 269 3.05 5.85 -8.15
CA TYR A 269 4.40 5.57 -7.67
C TYR A 269 5.27 4.80 -8.67
N GLU A 270 4.74 4.41 -9.83
CA GLU A 270 5.50 3.68 -10.85
C GLU A 270 6.73 4.45 -11.35
N VAL A 271 6.68 5.79 -11.29
CA VAL A 271 7.77 6.69 -11.68
C VAL A 271 9.08 6.45 -10.93
N TYR A 272 9.02 5.87 -9.72
CA TYR A 272 10.21 5.63 -8.88
C TYR A 272 10.94 4.33 -9.23
N PHE A 273 10.35 3.47 -10.07
CA PHE A 273 10.84 2.10 -10.24
C PHE A 273 11.83 1.94 -11.40
N GLN A 274 11.84 2.86 -12.34
CA GLN A 274 12.50 2.67 -13.65
C GLN A 274 14.00 2.98 -13.66
N LYS A 275 14.56 3.54 -12.58
CA LYS A 275 15.89 4.17 -12.62
C LYS A 275 17.05 3.33 -12.08
N GLU A 276 16.81 2.20 -11.42
CA GLU A 276 17.82 1.58 -10.53
C GLU A 276 18.25 0.14 -10.90
N GLY A 277 18.22 -0.18 -12.20
CA GLY A 277 18.48 -1.55 -12.67
C GLY A 277 17.38 -2.54 -12.30
N LEU A 278 16.22 -2.04 -11.90
CA LEU A 278 14.99 -2.80 -11.70
C LEU A 278 14.23 -2.88 -13.03
N ARG A 279 13.76 -4.07 -13.39
CA ARG A 279 12.88 -4.28 -14.55
C ARG A 279 11.51 -4.69 -14.06
N LEU A 280 10.48 -3.93 -14.42
CA LEU A 280 9.09 -4.34 -14.19
C LEU A 280 8.79 -5.61 -15.02
N VAL A 281 8.39 -6.68 -14.36
CA VAL A 281 8.07 -7.97 -15.01
C VAL A 281 6.60 -8.33 -14.93
N PHE A 282 5.88 -7.76 -13.96
CA PHE A 282 4.45 -7.97 -13.83
C PHE A 282 3.76 -6.81 -13.11
N THR A 283 2.52 -6.52 -13.51
CA THR A 283 1.63 -5.63 -12.75
C THR A 283 0.19 -6.14 -12.79
N THR A 284 -0.56 -6.00 -11.69
CA THR A 284 -1.99 -6.36 -11.62
C THR A 284 -2.91 -5.31 -12.26
N ARG A 285 -2.46 -4.50 -13.23
CA ARG A 285 -3.30 -3.50 -13.90
C ARG A 285 -4.63 -4.16 -14.32
N LYS A 286 -5.75 -3.57 -13.91
CA LYS A 286 -7.02 -3.82 -14.60
C LYS A 286 -6.79 -3.32 -16.03
N PHE A 287 -6.71 -4.23 -17.00
CA PHE A 287 -7.03 -3.84 -18.36
C PHE A 287 -8.48 -3.37 -18.29
N LEU A 288 -8.69 -2.06 -18.16
CA LEU A 288 -9.92 -1.48 -18.66
C LEU A 288 -9.90 -1.89 -20.12
N SER A 289 -10.70 -2.89 -20.46
CA SER A 289 -10.93 -3.26 -21.84
C SER A 289 -11.27 -1.95 -22.54
N ALA A 290 -10.37 -1.47 -23.39
CA ALA A 290 -10.70 -0.41 -24.30
C ALA A 290 -11.88 -0.95 -25.09
N SER A 291 -13.09 -0.54 -24.74
CA SER A 291 -14.23 -0.67 -25.63
C SER A 291 -13.79 0.10 -26.85
N SER A 292 -13.42 -0.64 -27.88
CA SER A 292 -13.16 -0.14 -29.21
C SER A 292 -14.48 0.35 -29.79
N GLU A 293 -15.03 1.41 -29.23
CA GLU A 293 -15.93 2.29 -29.95
C GLU A 293 -15.03 3.17 -30.82
N SER A 294 -14.79 2.68 -32.02
CA SER A 294 -14.31 3.49 -33.12
C SER A 294 -15.31 4.63 -33.32
N PHE A 295 -15.00 5.79 -32.74
CA PHE A 295 -15.64 7.04 -33.13
C PHE A 295 -15.23 7.32 -34.58
N ASN A 296 -16.10 6.93 -35.51
CA ASN A 296 -16.05 7.37 -36.89
C ASN A 296 -16.41 8.86 -36.92
N LEU A 297 -15.38 9.70 -37.01
CA LEU A 297 -15.53 11.09 -37.45
C LEU A 297 -15.38 11.10 -38.96
N ASN A 298 -16.51 11.05 -39.68
CA ASN A 298 -16.64 11.60 -41.02
C ASN A 298 -18.13 11.79 -41.40
N GLU A 299 -18.38 12.94 -42.03
CA GLU A 299 -19.64 13.44 -42.63
C GLU A 299 -20.68 13.97 -41.61
N THR A 300 -21.27 15.16 -41.74
CA THR A 300 -21.43 16.05 -42.90
C THR A 300 -21.65 17.51 -42.48
N SER A 301 -21.44 18.37 -43.46
CA SER A 301 -21.37 19.83 -43.55
C SER A 301 -22.68 20.63 -43.40
N ALA A 302 -22.48 21.89 -42.98
CA ALA A 302 -23.05 23.15 -43.48
C ALA A 302 -24.51 23.57 -43.21
N ASP A 303 -24.59 24.88 -42.93
CA ASP A 303 -25.70 25.84 -43.00
C ASP A 303 -26.75 25.89 -41.90
N SER A 304 -26.61 26.90 -41.02
CA SER A 304 -27.53 28.04 -40.98
C SER A 304 -27.02 29.16 -40.05
N LEU A 305 -26.79 30.35 -40.63
CA LEU A 305 -26.70 31.63 -39.93
C LEU A 305 -28.08 32.06 -39.41
N GLN A 306 -28.14 32.71 -38.25
CA GLN A 306 -28.46 34.16 -38.11
C GLN A 306 -28.70 34.56 -36.64
N HIS A 307 -28.12 35.73 -36.29
CA HIS A 307 -28.47 36.76 -35.28
C HIS A 307 -28.98 36.30 -33.88
N SER A 308 -28.49 36.82 -32.74
CA SER A 308 -28.46 38.25 -32.38
C SER A 308 -27.68 38.49 -31.06
N THR A 309 -26.79 39.49 -31.10
CA THR A 309 -26.58 40.63 -30.17
C THR A 309 -26.89 40.57 -28.66
N SER A 310 -25.85 40.96 -27.90
CA SER A 310 -25.81 42.03 -26.87
C SER A 310 -25.74 41.65 -25.38
N GLN A 311 -24.51 41.83 -24.86
CA GLN A 311 -24.11 42.60 -23.68
C GLN A 311 -25.07 42.70 -22.49
N ASN A 312 -24.61 42.25 -21.32
CA ASN A 312 -24.68 43.07 -20.12
C ASN A 312 -23.52 42.80 -19.15
N THR A 313 -22.77 43.85 -18.88
CA THR A 313 -21.77 44.01 -17.81
C THR A 313 -22.47 44.32 -16.49
N ASN A 314 -21.90 43.87 -15.36
CA ASN A 314 -21.64 44.65 -14.14
C ASN A 314 -21.53 43.74 -12.92
N LEU A 315 -20.41 43.84 -12.18
CA LEU A 315 -20.37 43.99 -10.72
C LEU A 315 -18.91 44.17 -10.24
N THR A 316 -18.51 45.44 -10.18
CA THR A 316 -17.70 46.08 -9.12
C THR A 316 -18.47 45.98 -7.79
N SER A 317 -17.96 46.08 -6.56
CA SER A 317 -16.66 46.32 -5.91
C SER A 317 -16.97 46.47 -4.39
N LEU A 318 -15.93 46.63 -3.56
CA LEU A 318 -15.89 47.24 -2.19
C LEU A 318 -16.18 46.28 -1.02
N ASP A 319 -15.16 45.92 -0.22
CA ASP A 319 -14.57 46.67 0.93
C ASP A 319 -15.35 46.38 2.23
N SER A 320 -14.81 46.13 3.43
CA SER A 320 -13.52 46.50 4.04
C SER A 320 -13.41 45.90 5.47
N ASN A 321 -12.20 45.97 6.04
CA ASN A 321 -11.88 46.19 7.47
C ASN A 321 -12.08 45.01 8.48
N MET A 322 -11.25 44.78 9.52
CA MET A 322 -10.08 45.49 10.04
C MET A 322 -9.32 44.61 11.09
N THR A 323 -8.03 44.93 11.28
CA THR A 323 -7.18 44.85 12.49
C THR A 323 -6.92 43.53 13.25
N THR A 324 -5.64 43.17 13.36
CA THR A 324 -4.89 43.26 14.62
C THR A 324 -3.38 43.30 14.36
N SER A 325 -2.72 44.19 15.10
CA SER A 325 -1.31 44.57 15.08
C SER A 325 -0.51 43.79 16.13
N PHE A 326 0.75 43.43 15.83
CA PHE A 326 1.80 43.28 16.84
C PHE A 326 3.14 43.80 16.29
N SER A 327 3.79 44.64 17.11
CA SER A 327 5.03 45.35 16.84
C SER A 327 6.11 44.86 17.82
N SER A 328 7.30 44.61 17.27
CA SER A 328 8.67 44.85 17.76
C SER A 328 8.93 44.99 19.28
N ASN A 329 9.91 44.25 19.82
CA ASN A 329 11.34 44.65 19.84
C ASN A 329 12.23 43.58 20.50
N PRO A 330 13.50 43.45 20.06
CA PRO A 330 14.55 42.68 20.73
C PRO A 330 15.64 43.61 21.33
N GLU A 331 16.21 43.21 22.46
CA GLU A 331 17.54 43.60 22.94
C GLU A 331 18.11 42.39 23.69
N ASP A 332 19.40 42.17 23.93
CA ASP A 332 20.71 42.41 23.30
C ASP A 332 21.72 41.86 24.35
N GLN A 333 23.03 41.80 24.05
CA GLN A 333 24.16 41.24 24.83
C GLN A 333 24.50 39.78 24.44
N GLY A 334 25.64 39.44 23.83
CA GLY A 334 26.89 40.15 23.62
C GLY A 334 28.03 39.36 24.29
N PHE A 335 28.88 38.69 23.51
CA PHE A 335 30.26 38.38 23.90
C PHE A 335 31.17 38.22 22.67
N ILE A 336 32.35 38.82 22.80
CA ILE A 336 33.40 39.02 21.80
C ILE A 336 34.54 38.01 22.00
N SER A 337 35.07 37.45 20.90
CA SER A 337 36.51 37.22 20.60
C SER A 337 36.62 36.62 19.19
N GLN A 338 37.20 37.30 18.17
CA GLN A 338 38.64 37.41 17.84
C GLN A 338 39.35 36.03 17.82
N ASN A 339 40.08 35.59 16.77
CA ASN A 339 40.77 36.31 15.71
C ASN A 339 41.36 35.34 14.65
N LEU A 340 41.66 35.88 13.44
CA LEU A 340 42.69 35.48 12.44
C LEU A 340 42.62 34.05 11.83
N GLY A 341 42.67 33.82 10.51
CA GLY A 341 42.93 34.66 9.34
C GLY A 341 43.54 33.78 8.25
N SER A 342 43.03 33.86 7.01
CA SER A 342 43.79 33.61 5.77
C SER A 342 42.94 33.92 4.53
N GLU A 343 43.39 34.94 3.81
CA GLU A 343 43.26 35.20 2.37
C GLU A 343 43.38 33.91 1.53
N SER A 344 42.96 33.76 0.28
CA SER A 344 42.22 34.51 -0.74
C SER A 344 41.98 33.48 -1.86
N LEU A 345 40.92 33.60 -2.65
CA LEU A 345 40.93 33.53 -4.13
C LEU A 345 39.52 33.33 -4.66
N THR A 346 39.17 34.31 -5.46
CA THR A 346 38.01 34.46 -6.33
C THR A 346 37.93 33.37 -7.39
N SER A 347 36.73 32.83 -7.60
CA SER A 347 36.24 32.55 -8.96
C SER A 347 34.73 32.42 -8.93
N ASP A 348 34.09 33.37 -9.59
CA ASP A 348 32.67 33.40 -9.92
C ASP A 348 32.27 32.16 -10.71
N THR A 349 31.13 31.56 -10.36
CA THR A 349 30.32 30.80 -11.31
C THR A 349 28.86 31.00 -10.93
N GLU A 350 28.24 31.97 -11.59
CA GLU A 350 26.79 32.10 -11.68
C GLU A 350 26.20 30.81 -12.27
N LEU A 351 25.37 30.14 -11.48
CA LEU A 351 24.39 29.18 -12.00
C LEU A 351 23.02 29.63 -11.49
N GLN A 352 22.37 30.43 -12.33
CA GLN A 352 20.93 30.64 -12.29
C GLN A 352 20.25 29.29 -12.55
N ALA A 353 19.61 28.74 -11.53
CA ALA A 353 18.59 27.72 -11.70
C ALA A 353 17.24 28.38 -11.35
N SER A 354 16.42 28.51 -12.38
CA SER A 354 15.05 28.99 -12.33
C SER A 354 14.18 28.06 -11.50
N ASP A 355 13.66 28.56 -10.38
CA ASP A 355 12.51 27.97 -9.72
C ASP A 355 11.27 28.21 -10.61
N SER A 356 10.83 27.17 -11.30
CA SER A 356 9.55 27.15 -12.02
C SER A 356 8.70 25.97 -11.56
N GLU A 357 7.70 26.31 -10.75
CA GLU A 357 6.34 25.74 -10.74
C GLU A 357 6.18 24.23 -10.95
N SER A 358 5.92 23.51 -9.85
CA SER A 358 5.21 22.23 -9.90
C SER A 358 4.22 22.08 -8.73
N ASP A 359 3.31 23.05 -8.58
CA ASP A 359 2.22 23.00 -7.59
C ASP A 359 0.83 22.65 -8.18
N HIS A 360 0.76 22.23 -9.45
CA HIS A 360 -0.52 22.10 -10.16
C HIS A 360 -1.17 20.70 -10.25
N VAL A 361 -0.77 19.71 -9.43
CA VAL A 361 -1.35 18.35 -9.55
C VAL A 361 -2.40 17.98 -8.47
N TRP A 362 -2.64 18.80 -7.44
CA TRP A 362 -3.53 18.40 -6.33
C TRP A 362 -4.91 19.09 -6.23
N GLN A 363 -5.30 19.94 -7.18
CA GLN A 363 -6.56 20.72 -7.05
C GLN A 363 -7.86 20.02 -7.51
N ASN A 364 -7.82 18.76 -7.97
CA ASN A 364 -9.03 18.05 -8.43
C ASN A 364 -9.48 16.91 -7.51
N TYR A 365 -9.38 17.08 -6.19
CA TYR A 365 -10.04 16.19 -5.24
C TYR A 365 -11.41 16.76 -4.87
N ASN A 366 -12.47 16.24 -5.49
CA ASN A 366 -13.85 16.54 -5.12
C ASN A 366 -14.33 15.47 -4.12
N PRO A 367 -14.54 15.80 -2.83
CA PRO A 367 -14.94 14.84 -1.80
C PRO A 367 -16.37 14.29 -1.98
N ASP A 368 -17.17 14.85 -2.90
CA ASP A 368 -18.61 14.53 -3.04
C ASP A 368 -18.96 13.59 -4.21
N ARG A 369 -17.97 13.04 -4.94
CA ARG A 369 -18.23 12.03 -5.97
C ARG A 369 -18.27 10.62 -5.38
N GLU A 370 -19.46 10.01 -5.35
CA GLU A 370 -19.60 8.57 -5.16
C GLU A 370 -18.88 7.82 -6.31
N PRO A 371 -17.90 6.96 -6.02
CA PRO A 371 -17.25 6.15 -7.05
C PRO A 371 -18.12 4.98 -7.48
N ASP A 372 -18.08 4.67 -8.78
CA ASP A 372 -18.83 3.60 -9.42
C ASP A 372 -18.68 2.23 -8.73
N ILE A 373 -19.79 1.50 -8.73
CA ILE A 373 -20.08 0.31 -7.93
C ILE A 373 -19.36 -0.93 -8.50
N ILE A 374 -18.05 -1.08 -8.32
CA ILE A 374 -17.37 -2.39 -8.47
C ILE A 374 -16.24 -2.50 -7.43
N ASP A 375 -16.26 -3.60 -6.65
CA ASP A 375 -15.35 -3.96 -5.53
C ASP A 375 -15.69 -3.36 -4.15
N LYS A 376 -16.89 -3.67 -3.64
CA LYS A 376 -17.16 -3.58 -2.19
C LYS A 376 -16.48 -4.77 -1.49
N ILE A 377 -15.45 -4.50 -0.69
CA ILE A 377 -14.98 -5.46 0.32
C ILE A 377 -16.11 -5.55 1.36
N TYR A 378 -16.85 -6.65 1.36
CA TYR A 378 -17.88 -6.90 2.34
C TYR A 378 -17.24 -7.50 3.59
N LEU A 379 -16.69 -6.65 4.48
CA LEU A 379 -16.43 -7.10 5.84
C LEU A 379 -17.80 -7.38 6.49
N SER A 380 -18.19 -8.65 6.56
CA SER A 380 -19.50 -9.15 7.00
C SER A 380 -19.73 -9.06 8.52
N VAL A 381 -18.77 -8.54 9.28
CA VAL A 381 -18.80 -8.50 10.75
C VAL A 381 -19.81 -7.44 11.24
N PRO A 382 -20.81 -7.80 12.07
CA PRO A 382 -21.90 -6.92 12.48
C PRO A 382 -21.46 -5.58 13.11
N GLU A 383 -20.33 -5.55 13.83
CA GLU A 383 -19.81 -4.34 14.49
C GLU A 383 -18.85 -3.55 13.60
N VAL A 384 -18.15 -4.21 12.67
CA VAL A 384 -17.28 -3.55 11.68
C VAL A 384 -18.11 -2.76 10.66
N LYS A 385 -19.38 -3.11 10.43
CA LYS A 385 -20.29 -2.32 9.55
C LYS A 385 -20.48 -0.87 10.00
N LYS A 386 -20.39 -0.58 11.31
CA LYS A 386 -20.50 0.78 11.85
C LYS A 386 -19.28 1.64 11.49
N TYR A 387 -18.10 1.04 11.45
CA TYR A 387 -16.83 1.70 11.12
C TYR A 387 -16.42 1.53 9.64
N GLY A 388 -16.98 0.56 8.93
CA GLY A 388 -16.67 0.19 7.54
C GLY A 388 -17.20 1.15 6.48
N LYS A 389 -18.12 2.05 6.84
CA LYS A 389 -18.58 3.14 5.96
C LYS A 389 -17.54 4.26 5.95
N GLY A 390 -16.55 4.18 5.08
CA GLY A 390 -15.56 5.25 4.96
C GLY A 390 -14.37 4.96 4.05
N PHE A 391 -14.17 3.70 3.66
CA PHE A 391 -13.45 3.38 2.45
C PHE A 391 -14.48 3.02 1.39
N SER A 392 -14.64 3.91 0.41
CA SER A 392 -14.90 3.42 -0.94
C SER A 392 -13.84 2.38 -1.28
N SER A 393 -14.08 1.64 -2.34
CA SER A 393 -13.18 0.75 -3.05
C SER A 393 -11.78 1.31 -3.38
N ASN A 394 -11.12 2.20 -2.62
CA ASN A 394 -9.76 2.68 -2.90
C ASN A 394 -8.68 1.57 -2.82
N GLY A 395 -8.97 0.41 -2.20
CA GLY A 395 -8.18 -0.81 -2.41
C GLY A 395 -8.20 -1.31 -3.87
N SER A 396 -9.17 -0.88 -4.68
CA SER A 396 -9.28 -1.17 -6.11
C SER A 396 -8.23 -0.44 -6.95
N ASN A 397 -7.71 0.71 -6.48
CA ASN A 397 -6.71 1.48 -7.22
C ASN A 397 -5.28 1.03 -6.94
N GLN A 398 -5.02 0.31 -5.85
CA GLN A 398 -3.69 -0.26 -5.61
C GLN A 398 -3.37 -1.35 -6.63
N GLN A 399 -2.14 -1.35 -7.13
CA GLN A 399 -1.59 -2.35 -8.01
C GLN A 399 -0.44 -3.06 -7.31
N LEU A 400 -0.28 -4.35 -7.61
CA LEU A 400 0.94 -5.07 -7.27
C LEU A 400 1.88 -4.99 -8.47
N PHE A 401 3.08 -4.48 -8.23
CA PHE A 401 4.21 -4.44 -9.17
C PHE A 401 5.21 -5.51 -8.75
N VAL A 402 5.67 -6.32 -9.70
CA VAL A 402 6.81 -7.22 -9.51
C VAL A 402 7.94 -6.70 -10.35
N LEU A 403 9.06 -6.39 -9.70
CA LEU A 403 10.27 -5.89 -10.33
C LEU A 403 11.41 -6.84 -10.05
N VAL A 404 12.22 -7.15 -11.06
CA VAL A 404 13.42 -7.98 -10.90
C VAL A 404 14.67 -7.12 -10.91
N LYS A 405 15.60 -7.39 -9.99
CA LYS A 405 16.96 -6.81 -10.04
C LYS A 405 17.74 -7.51 -11.15
N LYS A 406 18.22 -6.75 -12.13
CA LYS A 406 19.07 -7.27 -13.20
C LYS A 406 20.45 -7.68 -12.71
#